data_AF-A0A951XER0-F1
#
_entry.id   AF-A0A951XER0-F1
#
_cell.length_a   1.000
_cell.length_b   1.000
_cell.length_c   1.000
_cell.angle_alpha   90.00
_cell.angle_beta   90.00
_cell.angle_gamma   90.00
#
_symmetry.space_group_name_H-M   'P 1'
#
loop_
_entity.id
_entity.type
_entity.pdbx_description
1 polymer ?
#
loop_
_entity_poly.entity_id
_entity_poly.type
_entity_poly.pdbx_seq_one_letter_code
_entity_poly.pdbx_strand_id
1 'polypeptide(L)' 'MPPSSTAKLFRHGGSQAVRLPKAFRLPGSEVKVTRTPRGILLEPVRADFEERRRQFAALAGSCPNLQDVPAHLSGDIPRD' A
#
# COMPACT_ATOMS: atom_id res chain seq x y z
N MET A 1 -11.40 13.86 -17.07
CA MET A 1 -9.96 13.74 -16.78
C MET A 1 -9.76 13.71 -15.27
N PRO A 2 -8.81 12.93 -14.73
CA PRO A 2 -8.47 13.04 -13.31
C PRO A 2 -8.01 14.47 -12.99
N PRO A 3 -8.22 14.96 -11.76
CA PRO A 3 -7.79 16.30 -11.38
C PRO A 3 -6.28 16.43 -11.58
N SER A 4 -5.84 17.52 -12.22
CA SER A 4 -4.43 17.85 -12.41
C SER A 4 -4.12 19.18 -11.72
N SER A 5 -2.97 19.25 -11.04
CA SER A 5 -2.44 20.48 -10.45
C SER A 5 -0.92 20.42 -10.48
N THR A 6 -0.30 21.57 -10.62
CA THR A 6 1.13 21.72 -10.33
C THR A 6 1.32 21.83 -8.82
N ALA A 7 2.51 21.46 -8.34
CA ALA A 7 2.89 21.53 -6.94
C ALA A 7 4.30 22.11 -6.82
N LYS A 8 4.56 22.82 -5.72
CA LYS A 8 5.87 23.43 -5.49
C LYS A 8 6.83 22.41 -4.88
N LEU A 9 8.01 22.29 -5.48
CA LEU A 9 9.17 21.63 -4.89
C LEU A 9 9.87 22.58 -3.92
N PHE A 10 10.29 22.06 -2.77
CA PHE A 10 11.05 22.80 -1.79
C PHE A 10 12.02 21.87 -1.04
N ARG A 11 12.84 22.44 -0.17
CA ARG A 11 13.79 21.71 0.68
C ARG A 11 13.28 21.71 2.11
N HIS A 12 13.37 20.57 2.78
CA HIS A 12 13.10 20.44 4.21
C HIS A 12 14.29 19.74 4.86
N GLY A 13 15.11 20.51 5.58
CA GLY A 13 16.44 20.04 6.01
C GLY A 13 17.29 19.60 4.82
N GLY A 14 17.83 18.39 4.91
CA GLY A 14 18.63 17.75 3.84
C GLY A 14 17.81 17.13 2.69
N SER A 15 16.49 17.12 2.77
CA SER A 15 15.62 16.39 1.82
C SER A 15 14.89 17.31 0.84
N GLN A 16 14.53 16.75 -0.32
CA GLN A 16 13.59 17.36 -1.25
C GLN A 16 12.16 17.01 -0.83
N ALA A 17 11.24 17.97 -0.93
CA ALA A 17 9.85 17.81 -0.55
C ALA A 17 8.91 18.46 -1.57
N VAL A 18 7.66 17.96 -1.64
CA VAL A 18 6.58 18.51 -2.48
C VAL A 18 5.47 19.00 -1.56
N ARG A 19 4.98 20.22 -1.80
CA ARG A 19 3.79 20.72 -1.08
C ARG A 19 2.53 20.20 -1.79
N LEU A 20 1.86 19.20 -1.20
CA LEU A 20 0.63 18.65 -1.77
C LEU A 20 -0.51 19.69 -1.75
N PRO A 21 -1.13 19.98 -2.92
CA PRO A 21 -2.35 20.80 -2.96
C PRO A 21 -3.49 20.13 -2.19
N LYS A 22 -4.47 20.92 -1.75
CA LYS A 22 -5.59 20.44 -0.89
C LYS A 22 -6.32 19.23 -1.48
N ALA A 23 -6.53 19.21 -2.79
CA ALA A 23 -7.22 18.13 -3.51
C ALA A 23 -6.46 16.79 -3.55
N PHE A 24 -5.15 16.79 -3.26
CA PHE A 24 -4.29 15.60 -3.32
C PHE A 24 -3.72 15.20 -1.95
N ARG A 25 -4.29 15.72 -0.86
CA ARG A 25 -3.87 15.31 0.49
C ARG A 25 -4.26 13.85 0.71
N LEU A 26 -3.31 13.07 1.21
CA LEU A 26 -3.48 11.68 1.58
C LEU A 26 -3.80 11.57 3.08
N PRO A 27 -4.59 10.57 3.51
CA PRO A 27 -4.81 10.30 4.93
C PRO A 27 -3.54 9.75 5.60
N GLY A 28 -3.48 9.87 6.92
CA GLY A 28 -2.38 9.36 7.74
C GLY A 28 -1.16 10.29 7.78
N SER A 29 -0.06 9.79 8.36
CA SER A 29 1.21 10.50 8.51
C SER A 29 2.31 9.98 7.58
N GLU A 30 2.10 8.82 6.96
CA GLU A 30 3.12 8.11 6.19
C GLU A 30 2.57 7.62 4.85
N VAL A 31 3.46 7.60 3.86
CA VAL A 31 3.16 7.13 2.51
C VAL A 31 4.25 6.18 2.02
N LYS A 32 3.85 5.14 1.31
CA LYS A 32 4.74 4.32 0.51
C LYS A 32 5.07 5.08 -0.78
N VAL A 33 6.35 5.15 -1.11
CA VAL A 33 6.84 5.78 -2.34
C VAL A 33 7.34 4.70 -3.30
N THR A 34 6.81 4.67 -4.52
CA THR A 34 7.26 3.73 -5.56
C THR A 34 7.63 4.48 -6.84
N ARG A 35 8.78 4.15 -7.44
CA ARG A 35 9.18 4.70 -8.74
C ARG A 35 8.40 3.99 -9.85
N THR A 36 7.86 4.76 -10.78
CA THR A 36 7.15 4.28 -11.96
C THR A 36 7.81 4.83 -13.23
N PRO A 37 7.49 4.32 -14.44
CA PRO A 37 8.03 4.86 -15.68
C PRO A 37 7.73 6.34 -15.93
N ARG A 38 6.66 6.88 -15.33
CA ARG A 38 6.20 8.27 -15.55
C ARG A 38 6.42 9.19 -14.35
N GLY A 39 7.07 8.72 -13.29
CA GLY A 39 7.30 9.52 -12.08
C GLY A 39 7.28 8.69 -10.81
N ILE A 40 6.66 9.21 -9.75
CA ILE A 40 6.50 8.53 -8.47
C ILE A 40 5.02 8.32 -8.16
N LEU A 41 4.72 7.18 -7.54
CA LEU A 41 3.42 6.89 -6.94
C LEU A 41 3.54 7.02 -5.42
N LEU A 42 2.59 7.74 -4.83
CA LEU A 42 2.44 7.89 -3.38
C LEU A 42 1.15 7.20 -2.96
N GLU A 43 1.26 6.23 -2.05
CA GLU A 43 0.12 5.50 -1.50
C GLU A 43 0.13 5.65 0.02
N PRO A 44 -1.01 5.91 0.68
CA PRO A 44 -1.05 5.91 2.14
C PRO A 44 -0.54 4.58 2.69
N VAL A 45 0.31 4.63 3.71
CA VAL A 45 0.63 3.41 4.47
C VAL A 45 -0.62 3.06 5.27
N ARG A 46 -1.37 2.07 4.79
CA ARG A 46 -2.45 1.45 5.58
C ARG A 46 -1.82 0.66 6.71
N ALA A 47 -1.77 1.27 7.90
CA ALA A 47 -1.37 0.60 9.13
C ALA A 47 -2.48 -0.30 9.70
N ASP A 48 -3.69 -0.28 9.13
CA ASP A 48 -4.80 -1.01 9.70
C ASP A 48 -4.77 -2.49 9.28
N PHE A 49 -4.34 -3.33 10.22
CA PHE A 49 -4.44 -4.78 10.15
C PHE A 49 -5.87 -5.22 9.80
N GLU A 50 -6.90 -4.51 10.28
CA GLU A 50 -8.29 -4.85 10.00
C GLU A 50 -8.67 -4.59 8.54
N GLU A 51 -8.17 -3.54 7.90
CA GLU A 51 -8.44 -3.29 6.48
C GLU A 51 -7.76 -4.34 5.59
N ARG A 52 -6.51 -4.72 5.94
CA ARG A 52 -5.79 -5.83 5.27
C ARG A 52 -6.51 -7.16 5.48
N ARG A 53 -6.93 -7.47 6.71
CA ARG A 53 -7.67 -8.68 7.07
C ARG A 53 -9.01 -8.74 6.33
N ARG A 54 -9.72 -7.61 6.21
CA ARG A 54 -10.99 -7.52 5.49
C ARG A 54 -10.82 -7.74 3.99
N GLN A 55 -9.79 -7.15 3.37
CA GLN A 55 -9.48 -7.39 1.96
C GLN A 55 -9.09 -8.85 1.71
N PHE A 56 -8.27 -9.42 2.59
CA PHE A 56 -7.92 -10.84 2.53
C PHE A 56 -9.15 -11.73 2.71
N ALA A 57 -10.00 -11.46 3.69
CA ALA A 57 -11.23 -12.21 3.93
C ALA A 57 -12.24 -12.10 2.77
N ALA A 58 -12.32 -10.96 2.08
CA ALA A 58 -13.14 -10.80 0.89
C ALA A 58 -12.62 -11.61 -0.32
N LEU A 59 -11.31 -11.89 -0.34
CA LEU A 59 -10.65 -12.77 -1.32
C LEU A 59 -10.54 -14.22 -0.81
N ALA A 60 -10.80 -14.48 0.46
CA ALA A 60 -10.77 -15.82 1.03
C ALA A 60 -11.95 -16.60 0.45
N GLY A 61 -11.64 -17.67 -0.30
CA GLY A 61 -12.61 -18.41 -1.09
C GLY A 61 -12.81 -17.89 -2.52
N SER A 62 -12.12 -16.82 -2.95
CA SER A 62 -12.20 -16.31 -4.33
C SER A 62 -11.38 -17.12 -5.35
N CYS A 63 -10.83 -18.26 -4.93
CA CYS A 63 -10.15 -19.20 -5.81
C CYS A 63 -11.16 -20.28 -6.21
N PRO A 64 -11.85 -20.17 -7.36
CA PRO A 64 -12.94 -21.07 -7.75
C PRO A 64 -12.49 -22.54 -7.91
N ASN A 65 -11.18 -22.78 -8.00
CA ASN A 65 -10.57 -24.11 -8.14
C ASN A 65 -9.50 -24.38 -7.06
N LEU A 66 -9.58 -23.73 -5.90
CA LEU A 66 -8.69 -24.11 -4.81
C LEU A 66 -9.07 -25.52 -4.36
N GLN A 67 -8.15 -26.45 -4.55
CA GLN A 67 -8.34 -27.82 -4.07
C GLN A 67 -8.43 -27.79 -2.55
N ASP A 68 -9.36 -28.54 -1.98
CA ASP A 68 -9.41 -28.78 -0.54
C ASP A 68 -8.23 -29.68 -0.18
N VAL A 69 -7.12 -29.06 0.22
CA VAL A 69 -5.91 -29.75 0.61
C VAL A 69 -6.00 -30.03 2.10
N PRO A 70 -5.92 -31.30 2.56
CA PRO A 70 -5.94 -31.60 3.98
C PRO A 70 -4.82 -30.86 4.71
N ALA A 71 -5.09 -30.44 5.95
CA ALA A 71 -4.12 -29.73 6.77
C ALA A 71 -2.79 -30.49 6.81
N HIS A 72 -1.69 -29.79 6.54
CA HIS A 72 -0.38 -30.41 6.62
C HIS A 72 -0.09 -30.76 8.08
N LEU A 73 0.15 -32.05 8.36
CA LEU A 73 0.44 -32.54 9.72
C LEU A 73 1.89 -32.32 10.16
N SER A 74 2.74 -31.81 9.27
CA SER A 74 4.12 -31.49 9.60
C SER A 74 4.13 -30.29 10.56
N GLY A 75 4.90 -30.41 11.65
CA GLY A 75 5.13 -29.27 12.53
C GLY A 75 5.85 -28.14 11.81
N ASP A 76 5.62 -26.92 12.26
CA ASP A 76 6.34 -25.75 11.76
C ASP A 76 7.84 -25.94 11.98
N ILE A 77 8.60 -25.87 10.89
CA ILE A 77 10.06 -25.84 10.97
C ILE A 77 10.44 -24.42 11.40
N PRO A 78 11.32 -24.26 12.42
CA PRO A 78 11.84 -22.94 12.78
C PRO A 78 12.42 -22.26 11.54
N ARG A 79 12.07 -20.98 11.34
CA ARG A 79 12.88 -20.14 10.45
C ARG A 79 14.16 -19.82 11.20
N ASP A 80 15.29 -20.30 10.67
CA ASP A 80 16.63 -19.88 11.06
C ASP A 80 16.92 -18.43 10.65
#